data_AF-A0A2S4M3P4-F1
#
_entry.id   AF-A0A2S4M3P4-F1
#
_cell.length_a   1.000
_cell.length_b   1.000
_cell.length_c   1.000
_cell.angle_alpha   90.00
_cell.angle_beta   90.00
_cell.angle_gamma   90.00
#
_symmetry.space_group_name_H-M   'P 1'
#
loop_
_entity.id
_entity.type
_entity.pdbx_description
1 polymer ?
#
loop_
_entity_poly.entity_id
_entity_poly.type
_entity_poly.pdbx_seq_one_letter_code
_entity_poly.pdbx_strand_id
1 'polypeptide(L)'
;MTSLTQFAPAHTCRVAVATAVAALALSGCANYFGIKSDQTLAQPQQFETSQSIPAQGGQWPTLDWAQQFGDPQLPKLIDEALEGNPSIA
;
A
#
# COMPACT_ATOMS: atom_id res chain seq x y z
N MET A 1 65.87 -11.83 -3.99
CA MET A 1 65.40 -10.48 -3.62
C MET A 1 63.98 -10.30 -4.16
N THR A 2 62.98 -10.73 -3.39
CA THR A 2 61.59 -10.25 -3.56
C THR A 2 60.86 -10.63 -2.27
N SER A 3 60.88 -9.70 -1.32
CA SER A 3 60.12 -9.80 -0.07
C SER A 3 58.65 -9.93 -0.41
N LEU A 4 58.04 -11.04 -0.04
CA LEU A 4 56.59 -11.14 0.08
C LEU A 4 56.18 -10.26 1.26
N THR A 5 55.84 -9.01 0.97
CA THR A 5 55.27 -8.10 1.97
C THR A 5 53.89 -8.64 2.34
N GLN A 6 53.89 -9.43 3.41
CA GLN A 6 52.73 -9.91 4.13
C GLN A 6 51.96 -8.69 4.68
N PHE A 7 51.10 -8.09 3.84
CA PHE A 7 50.14 -7.10 4.30
C PHE A 7 49.08 -7.82 5.14
N ALA A 8 49.11 -7.50 6.43
CA ALA A 8 48.48 -8.21 7.53
C ALA A 8 46.97 -8.54 7.33
N PRO A 9 46.49 -9.65 7.91
CA PRO A 9 45.06 -10.00 7.94
C PRO A 9 44.20 -8.91 8.61
N ALA A 10 44.81 -8.04 9.42
CA ALA A 10 44.17 -6.92 10.09
C ALA A 10 43.65 -5.83 9.13
N HIS A 11 44.27 -5.64 7.96
CA HIS A 11 43.83 -4.63 6.98
C HIS A 11 42.56 -5.09 6.25
N THR A 12 42.51 -6.35 5.83
CA THR A 12 41.32 -6.94 5.19
C THR A 12 40.14 -6.99 6.16
N CYS A 13 40.39 -7.30 7.43
CA CYS A 13 39.35 -7.31 8.46
C CYS A 13 38.77 -5.91 8.70
N ARG A 14 39.61 -4.87 8.71
CA ARG A 14 39.16 -3.47 8.87
C ARG A 14 38.31 -2.97 7.71
N VAL A 15 38.66 -3.35 6.47
CA VAL A 15 37.87 -3.00 5.28
C VAL A 15 36.53 -3.74 5.28
N ALA A 16 36.49 -5.01 5.66
CA ALA A 16 35.26 -5.77 5.78
C ALA A 16 34.32 -5.19 6.85
N VAL A 17 34.86 -4.76 7.99
CA VAL A 17 34.06 -4.10 9.04
C VAL A 17 33.55 -2.74 8.57
N ALA A 18 34.39 -1.92 7.94
CA ALA A 18 33.96 -0.61 7.44
C ALA A 18 32.87 -0.72 6.36
N THR A 19 32.98 -1.70 5.46
CA THR A 19 31.97 -1.96 4.43
C THR A 19 30.67 -2.51 5.01
N ALA A 20 30.73 -3.40 6.01
CA ALA A 20 29.54 -3.88 6.71
C ALA A 20 28.82 -2.75 7.46
N VAL A 21 29.56 -1.88 8.16
CA VAL A 21 29.01 -0.71 8.84
C VAL A 21 28.38 0.27 7.85
N ALA A 22 29.03 0.53 6.70
CA ALA A 22 28.47 1.35 5.65
C ALA A 22 27.19 0.75 5.06
N ALA A 23 27.16 -0.57 4.79
CA ALA A 23 25.98 -1.25 4.29
C ALA A 23 24.79 -1.17 5.28
N LEU A 24 25.05 -1.33 6.59
CA LEU A 24 24.03 -1.18 7.64
C LEU A 24 23.56 0.28 7.82
N ALA A 25 24.47 1.25 7.65
CA ALA A 25 24.13 2.66 7.75
C ALA A 25 23.32 3.16 6.54
N LEU A 26 23.53 2.57 5.35
CA LEU A 26 22.76 2.88 4.13
C LEU A 26 21.49 2.01 3.99
N SER A 27 21.34 0.94 4.79
CA SER A 27 20.11 0.15 4.83
C SER A 27 19.04 0.85 5.68
N GLY A 28 18.38 1.85 5.11
CA GLY A 28 17.25 2.50 5.76
C GLY A 28 16.39 3.25 4.75
N CYS A 29 15.36 2.59 4.20
CA CYS A 29 14.36 3.29 3.39
C CYS A 29 12.90 2.97 3.77
N ALA A 30 12.60 1.87 4.45
CA ALA A 30 11.28 1.61 5.02
C ALA A 30 11.35 0.49 6.06
N ASN A 31 10.62 0.61 7.17
CA ASN A 31 10.38 -0.45 8.14
C ASN A 31 8.89 -0.39 8.55
N TYR A 32 8.32 -1.52 8.97
CA TYR A 32 6.92 -1.61 9.42
C TYR A 32 6.70 -1.05 10.84
N PHE A 33 7.74 -0.54 11.48
CA PHE A 33 7.63 0.10 12.78
C PHE A 33 6.70 1.31 12.70
N GLY A 34 5.63 1.29 13.48
CA GLY A 34 4.61 2.35 13.46
C GLY A 34 3.49 2.15 12.45
N ILE A 35 3.50 1.07 11.64
CA ILE A 35 2.35 0.71 10.79
C ILE A 35 1.35 -0.07 11.66
N LYS A 36 0.59 0.67 12.45
CA LYS A 36 -0.59 0.18 13.17
C LYS A 36 -1.63 1.27 13.17
N SER A 37 -2.91 0.90 13.19
CA SER A 37 -3.96 1.89 13.45
C SER A 37 -3.83 2.36 14.89
N ASP A 38 -3.53 3.64 15.07
CA ASP A 38 -3.67 4.32 16.36
C ASP A 38 -5.09 4.85 16.57
N GLN A 39 -5.99 4.60 15.61
CA GLN A 39 -7.39 5.00 15.66
C GLN A 39 -8.24 3.83 16.16
N THR A 40 -9.17 4.15 17.05
CA THR A 40 -10.28 3.26 17.41
C THR A 40 -11.36 3.39 16.33
N LEU A 41 -11.91 2.26 15.88
CA LEU A 41 -13.08 2.29 15.00
C LEU A 41 -14.21 3.06 15.71
N ALA A 42 -14.73 4.08 15.02
CA ALA A 42 -15.88 4.81 15.52
C ALA A 42 -17.09 3.88 15.60
N GLN A 43 -17.83 3.95 16.72
CA GLN A 43 -19.10 3.24 16.84
C GLN A 43 -20.12 3.90 15.89
N PRO A 44 -21.01 3.13 15.23
CA PRO A 44 -22.02 3.69 14.33
C PRO A 44 -22.85 4.83 14.94
N GLN A 45 -23.10 4.77 16.26
CA GLN A 45 -23.86 5.78 17.02
C GLN A 45 -23.14 7.13 17.15
N GLN A 46 -21.85 7.21 16.85
CA GLN A 46 -21.09 8.47 16.86
C GLN A 46 -21.28 9.28 15.57
N PHE A 47 -21.89 8.68 14.54
CA PHE A 47 -22.23 9.36 13.31
C PHE A 47 -23.71 9.77 13.34
N GLU A 48 -24.02 10.97 12.83
CA GLU A 48 -25.39 11.45 12.63
C GLU A 48 -26.03 10.78 11.40
N THR A 49 -26.10 9.44 11.44
CA THR A 49 -26.65 8.63 10.33
C THR A 49 -28.13 8.89 10.16
N SER A 50 -28.86 9.32 11.19
CA SER A 50 -30.27 9.70 11.08
C SER A 50 -30.50 10.92 10.17
N GLN A 51 -29.51 11.79 10.00
CA GLN A 51 -29.59 12.95 9.10
C GLN A 51 -29.21 12.62 7.66
N SER A 52 -28.28 11.68 7.49
CA SER A 52 -27.61 11.42 6.20
C SER A 52 -28.04 10.10 5.55
N ILE A 53 -28.48 9.13 6.35
CA ILE A 53 -28.92 7.80 5.92
C ILE A 53 -30.39 7.63 6.34
N PRO A 54 -31.31 7.70 5.37
CA PRO A 54 -32.72 7.63 5.68
C PRO A 54 -33.11 6.22 6.17
N ALA A 55 -34.05 6.15 7.12
CA ALA A 55 -34.36 4.94 7.90
C ALA A 55 -35.16 3.86 7.13
N GLN A 56 -34.89 3.65 5.84
CA GLN A 56 -35.58 2.65 5.01
C GLN A 56 -34.85 1.29 4.95
N GLY A 57 -33.82 1.09 5.78
CA GLY A 57 -33.01 -0.12 5.71
C GLY A 57 -32.28 -0.23 4.37
N GLY A 58 -31.55 0.85 4.02
CA GLY A 58 -30.89 1.12 2.75
C GLY A 58 -30.79 -0.07 1.80
N GLN A 59 -31.54 0.00 0.69
CA GLN A 59 -31.37 -0.95 -0.41
C GLN A 59 -30.00 -0.68 -1.03
N TRP A 60 -29.02 -1.52 -0.68
CA TRP A 60 -27.74 -1.50 -1.36
C TRP A 60 -28.00 -1.75 -2.85
N PRO A 61 -27.46 -0.91 -3.73
CA PRO A 61 -27.74 -1.03 -5.14
C PRO A 61 -27.13 -2.32 -5.68
N THR A 62 -27.81 -2.92 -6.65
CA THR A 62 -27.40 -4.18 -7.29
C THR A 62 -26.13 -3.96 -8.13
N LEU A 63 -25.54 -5.03 -8.68
CA LEU A 63 -24.35 -4.89 -9.54
C LEU A 63 -24.64 -4.02 -10.78
N ASP A 64 -25.89 -4.02 -11.25
CA ASP A 64 -26.42 -3.17 -12.31
C ASP A 64 -26.90 -1.79 -11.83
N TRP A 65 -26.38 -1.31 -10.68
CA TRP A 65 -26.73 -0.02 -10.07
C TRP A 65 -26.79 1.15 -11.05
N ALA A 66 -25.93 1.16 -12.08
CA ALA A 66 -25.86 2.23 -13.06
C ALA A 66 -27.14 2.39 -13.88
N GLN A 67 -27.98 1.34 -13.99
CA GLN A 67 -29.26 1.41 -14.72
C GLN A 67 -30.25 2.39 -14.09
N GLN A 68 -30.13 2.67 -12.78
CA GLN A 68 -31.05 3.54 -12.06
C GLN A 68 -30.99 5.02 -12.48
N PHE A 69 -29.94 5.43 -13.22
CA PHE A 69 -29.76 6.81 -13.67
C PHE A 69 -30.55 7.16 -14.95
N GLY A 70 -31.15 6.17 -15.61
CA GLY A 70 -31.92 6.38 -16.84
C GLY A 70 -31.08 6.79 -18.05
N ASP A 71 -29.74 6.76 -17.94
CA ASP A 71 -28.82 6.99 -19.04
C ASP A 71 -28.46 5.65 -19.70
N PRO A 72 -28.91 5.39 -20.94
CA PRO A 72 -28.58 4.16 -21.65
C PRO A 72 -27.13 4.06 -22.13
N GLN A 73 -26.36 5.16 -22.09
CA GLN A 73 -24.93 5.16 -22.44
C GLN A 73 -24.05 4.74 -21.27
N LEU A 74 -24.42 5.12 -20.04
CA LEU A 74 -23.60 4.87 -18.85
C LEU A 74 -23.25 3.39 -18.64
N PRO A 75 -24.19 2.42 -18.67
CA PRO A 75 -23.86 1.00 -18.55
C PRO A 75 -22.87 0.53 -19.62
N LYS A 76 -23.00 1.01 -20.86
CA LYS A 76 -22.10 0.63 -21.96
C LYS A 76 -20.67 1.11 -21.74
N LEU A 77 -20.51 2.32 -21.22
CA LEU A 77 -19.19 2.88 -20.89
C LEU A 77 -18.54 2.12 -19.72
N ILE A 78 -19.33 1.68 -18.75
CA ILE A 78 -18.84 0.85 -17.64
C ILE A 78 -18.39 -0.51 -18.17
N ASP A 79 -19.20 -1.16 -19.01
CA ASP A 79 -18.84 -2.46 -19.60
C ASP A 79 -17.56 -2.36 -20.45
N GLU A 80 -17.44 -1.33 -21.29
CA GLU A 80 -16.25 -1.07 -22.10
C GLU A 80 -15.01 -0.83 -21.22
N ALA A 81 -15.15 -0.04 -20.15
CA ALA A 81 -14.05 0.25 -19.23
C ALA A 81 -13.59 -0.99 -18.45
N LEU A 82 -14.50 -1.93 -18.14
CA LEU A 82 -14.16 -3.18 -17.47
C LEU A 82 -13.50 -4.18 -18.44
N GLU A 83 -14.04 -4.33 -19.64
CA GLU A 83 -13.50 -5.25 -20.66
C GLU A 83 -12.08 -4.85 -21.09
N GLY A 84 -11.82 -3.55 -21.22
CA GLY A 84 -10.53 -3.01 -21.66
C GLY A 84 -9.47 -2.84 -20.56
N ASN A 85 -9.77 -3.18 -19.30
CA ASN A 85 -8.88 -2.86 -18.17
C ASN A 85 -8.15 -4.09 -17.60
N PRO A 86 -6.87 -4.30 -17.97
CA PRO A 86 -6.08 -5.45 -17.51
C PRO A 86 -5.70 -5.41 -16.02
N SER A 87 -5.95 -4.28 -15.33
CA SER A 87 -5.73 -4.19 -13.88
C SER A 87 -6.97 -4.58 -13.06
N ILE A 88 -8.14 -4.69 -13.70
CA ILE A 88 -9.42 -5.05 -13.07
C ILE A 88 -9.90 -6.45 -13.48
N ALA A 89 -9.63 -6.88 -14.72
CA ALA A 89 -10.02 -8.19 -15.27
C ALA A 89 -9.28 -9.39 -14.68
#